data_AF-A0A395RMH4-F1
#
_entry.id   AF-A0A395RMH4-F1
#
_cell.length_a   1.000
_cell.length_b   1.000
_cell.length_c   1.000
_cell.angle_alpha   90.00
_cell.angle_beta   90.00
_cell.angle_gamma   90.00
#
_symmetry.space_group_name_H-M   'P 1'
#
loop_
_entity.id
_entity.type
_entity.pdbx_description
1 polymer ?
#
loop_
_entity_poly.entity_id
_entity_poly.type
_entity_poly.pdbx_seq_one_letter_code
_entity_poly.pdbx_strand_id
1 'polypeptide(L)'
;MLFDDVSVSSTWLAVAFASLVFILGRYASPNVDENEPPLVKPRIPFIGHIISMFRDGSNLYVNLFKDRAEPIATLPMLNGKLYVINSPDLIHSALRNNEISFGPFILETSKAMWGLSDNAMASISVEANLKGGMQLIHSTLGGESLHKLNVNSLSRFMTYLNRIRPDETHVVDDTYIWLRDMLTDASATALFGAKNPITVDKMNLVWDFDKQAMLVAAGLPRFMTKAAINARLKMNDLLLSYYKSGGDREKGVSEIIKQRVPYLRKTNFTDDDLAHMELMITIQSIKCWNRKKYLFAAMPSLEVTLLAGSAMPLALRVTTSAPTTIGYI
;
A
#
# COMPACT_ATOMS: atom_id res chain seq x y z
N MET A 1 37.06 48.22 6.61
CA MET A 1 37.47 46.91 6.07
C MET A 1 37.88 46.06 7.26
N LEU A 2 36.97 45.29 7.87
CA LEU A 2 37.29 44.37 8.96
C LEU A 2 36.29 43.22 8.93
N PHE A 3 36.42 42.36 7.92
CA PHE A 3 36.01 40.97 7.97
C PHE A 3 37.08 40.22 7.19
N ASP A 4 38.23 40.04 7.83
CA ASP A 4 39.22 39.07 7.35
C ASP A 4 38.60 37.68 7.45
N ASP A 5 38.74 36.93 6.36
CA ASP A 5 38.29 35.55 6.18
C ASP A 5 38.72 34.67 7.36
N VAL A 6 37.77 34.39 8.27
CA VAL A 6 37.93 33.28 9.20
C VAL A 6 37.79 32.01 8.36
N SER A 7 38.92 31.48 7.89
CA SER A 7 38.97 30.15 7.28
C SER A 7 38.67 29.11 8.36
N VAL A 8 37.38 28.88 8.63
CA VAL A 8 36.96 27.84 9.56
C VAL A 8 37.42 26.51 8.95
N SER A 9 38.44 25.91 9.57
CA SER A 9 38.92 24.59 9.14
C SER A 9 37.75 23.62 9.13
N SER A 10 37.63 22.81 8.07
CA SER A 10 36.55 21.82 7.90
C SER A 10 36.44 20.87 9.09
N THR A 11 37.53 20.67 9.84
CA THR A 11 37.59 19.90 11.08
C THR A 11 36.78 20.53 12.22
N TRP A 12 36.88 21.84 12.43
CA TRP A 12 36.09 22.56 13.46
C TRP A 12 34.60 22.56 13.14
N LEU A 13 34.23 22.67 11.86
CA LEU A 13 32.84 22.50 11.43
C LEU A 13 32.32 21.09 11.72
N ALA A 14 33.12 20.06 11.43
CA ALA A 14 32.74 18.68 11.72
C ALA A 14 32.58 18.40 13.23
N VAL A 15 33.50 18.92 14.06
CA VAL A 15 33.42 18.78 15.53
C VAL A 15 32.23 19.56 16.09
N ALA A 16 31.99 20.80 15.64
CA ALA A 16 30.83 21.58 16.06
C ALA A 16 29.52 20.89 15.66
N PHE A 17 29.45 20.34 14.44
CA PHE A 17 28.28 19.60 13.97
C PHE A 17 28.06 18.30 14.77
N ALA A 18 29.12 17.51 15.01
CA ALA A 18 29.02 16.29 15.82
C ALA A 18 28.60 16.58 17.27
N SER A 19 29.15 17.64 17.86
CA SER A 19 28.79 18.09 19.21
C SER A 19 27.34 18.55 19.29
N LEU A 20 26.88 19.31 18.29
CA LEU A 20 25.49 19.73 18.17
C LEU A 20 24.55 18.52 18.03
N VAL A 21 24.89 17.56 17.16
CA VAL A 21 24.11 16.32 16.99
C VAL A 21 24.07 15.50 18.27
N PHE A 22 25.18 15.41 19.01
CA PHE A 22 25.24 14.69 20.29
C PHE A 22 24.40 15.37 21.38
N ILE A 23 24.51 16.69 21.52
CA ILE A 23 23.73 17.48 22.49
C ILE A 23 22.24 17.39 22.15
N LEU A 24 21.87 17.64 20.88
CA LEU A 24 20.50 17.47 20.43
C LEU A 24 20.00 16.06 20.74
N GLY A 25 20.76 15.03 20.33
CA GLY A 25 20.43 13.61 20.59
C GLY A 25 20.19 13.28 22.05
N ARG A 26 20.92 13.93 22.96
CA ARG A 26 20.79 13.75 24.41
C ARG A 26 19.53 14.39 24.99
N TYR A 27 19.11 15.55 24.46
CA TYR A 27 17.98 16.33 24.96
C TYR A 27 16.65 16.04 24.25
N ALA A 28 16.68 15.58 23.01
CA ALA A 28 15.47 15.31 22.25
C ALA A 28 15.18 13.80 22.06
N SER A 29 15.92 12.92 22.75
CA SER A 29 15.41 11.57 23.04
C SER A 29 14.18 11.71 23.94
N PRO A 30 12.99 11.20 23.55
CA PRO A 30 11.78 11.36 24.34
C PRO A 30 11.97 10.74 25.72
N ASN A 31 11.49 11.44 26.76
CA ASN A 31 11.45 10.89 28.09
C ASN A 31 10.46 9.73 28.11
N VAL A 32 10.91 8.57 28.57
CA VAL A 32 10.12 7.33 28.66
C VAL A 32 9.84 7.12 30.14
N ASP A 33 8.57 7.07 30.50
CA ASP A 33 8.14 6.76 31.87
C ASP A 33 8.67 5.38 32.27
N GLU A 34 8.95 5.16 33.55
CA GLU A 34 9.41 3.86 34.04
C GLU A 34 8.38 2.73 33.81
N ASN A 35 7.09 3.10 33.67
CA ASN A 35 6.00 2.17 33.36
C ASN A 35 5.82 1.93 31.84
N GLU A 36 6.53 2.65 30.98
CA GLU A 36 6.45 2.45 29.53
C GLU A 36 7.31 1.27 29.07
N PRO A 37 6.98 0.64 27.92
CA PRO A 37 7.80 -0.41 27.33
C PRO A 37 9.26 0.02 27.07
N PRO A 38 10.23 -0.92 27.12
CA PRO A 38 11.65 -0.63 26.97
C PRO A 38 11.98 0.21 25.72
N LEU A 39 12.76 1.28 25.91
CA LEU A 39 13.20 2.16 24.82
C LEU A 39 14.33 1.51 24.00
N VAL A 40 14.12 1.36 22.69
CA VAL A 40 15.18 0.96 21.75
C VAL A 40 15.67 2.16 20.96
N LYS A 41 16.89 2.61 21.29
CA LYS A 41 17.51 3.77 20.67
C LYS A 41 18.02 3.44 19.26
N PRO A 42 17.83 4.33 18.28
CA PRO A 42 18.41 4.15 16.95
C PRO A 42 19.91 4.41 16.96
N ARG A 43 20.62 3.84 15.96
CA ARG A 43 22.06 4.08 15.76
C ARG A 43 22.36 5.54 15.41
N ILE A 44 21.47 6.17 14.63
CA ILE A 44 21.51 7.60 14.32
C ILE A 44 20.36 8.26 15.09
N PRO A 45 20.63 9.22 15.99
CA PRO A 45 19.57 9.87 16.76
C PRO A 45 18.54 10.53 15.84
N PHE A 46 17.28 10.61 16.28
CA PHE A 46 16.11 11.17 15.57
C PHE A 46 15.62 10.40 14.35
N ILE A 47 16.51 10.16 13.40
CA ILE A 47 16.14 9.71 12.05
C ILE A 47 16.51 8.26 11.79
N GLY A 48 17.33 7.63 12.64
CA GLY A 48 17.85 6.29 12.36
C GLY A 48 16.74 5.24 12.17
N HIS A 49 15.69 5.26 13.00
CA HIS A 49 14.54 4.36 12.82
C HIS A 49 13.78 4.65 11.53
N ILE A 50 13.60 5.91 11.18
CA ILE A 50 12.91 6.32 9.94
C ILE A 50 13.70 5.90 8.70
N ILE A 51 15.02 6.08 8.71
CA ILE A 51 15.90 5.62 7.63
C ILE A 51 15.79 4.10 7.49
N SER A 52 15.88 3.36 8.59
CA SER A 52 15.75 1.90 8.56
C SER A 52 14.34 1.47 8.12
N MET A 53 13.29 2.21 8.46
CA MET A 53 11.93 1.93 7.96
C MET A 53 11.84 2.10 6.43
N PHE A 54 12.44 3.15 5.87
CA PHE A 54 12.42 3.35 4.42
C PHE A 54 13.33 2.37 3.67
N ARG A 55 14.47 2.00 4.25
CA ARG A 55 15.44 1.08 3.62
C ARG A 55 15.04 -0.38 3.78
N ASP A 56 14.72 -0.79 5.00
CA ASP A 56 14.53 -2.19 5.37
C ASP A 56 13.05 -2.58 5.42
N GLY A 57 12.13 -1.61 5.43
CA GLY A 57 10.69 -1.85 5.44
C GLY A 57 10.26 -2.69 6.64
N SER A 58 9.53 -3.78 6.39
CA SER A 58 9.11 -4.71 7.45
C SER A 58 10.28 -5.46 8.11
N ASN A 59 11.42 -5.58 7.42
CA ASN A 59 12.58 -6.29 7.96
C ASN A 59 13.20 -5.55 9.15
N LEU A 60 12.96 -4.24 9.29
CA LEU A 60 13.34 -3.50 10.48
C LEU A 60 12.82 -4.19 11.74
N TYR A 61 11.52 -4.53 11.78
CA TYR A 61 10.91 -5.12 12.97
C TYR A 61 11.43 -6.52 13.25
N VAL A 62 11.69 -7.31 12.20
CA VAL A 62 12.29 -8.64 12.31
C VAL A 62 13.71 -8.55 12.89
N ASN A 63 14.53 -7.63 12.37
CA ASN A 63 15.89 -7.43 12.84
C ASN A 63 15.90 -6.90 14.28
N LEU A 64 15.02 -5.96 14.59
CA LEU A 64 14.85 -5.43 15.95
C LEU A 64 14.52 -6.55 16.95
N PHE A 65 13.62 -7.47 16.58
CA PHE A 65 13.26 -8.60 17.42
C PHE A 65 14.40 -9.63 17.56
N LYS A 66 15.16 -9.88 16.48
CA LYS A 66 16.34 -10.76 16.51
C LYS A 66 17.43 -10.21 17.42
N ASP A 67 17.65 -8.90 17.37
CA ASP A 67 18.65 -8.22 18.21
C ASP A 67 18.19 -8.10 19.67
N ARG A 68 16.89 -7.88 19.88
CA ARG A 68 16.26 -7.71 21.19
C ARG A 68 14.90 -8.40 21.19
N ALA A 69 14.86 -9.60 21.79
CA ALA A 69 13.67 -10.44 21.89
C ALA A 69 12.65 -9.91 22.92
N GLU A 70 12.39 -8.61 22.90
CA GLU A 70 11.46 -7.94 23.80
C GLU A 70 10.01 -8.19 23.35
N PRO A 71 9.08 -8.50 24.27
CA PRO A 71 7.67 -8.72 23.93
C PRO A 71 6.98 -7.46 23.42
N ILE A 72 7.45 -6.29 23.86
CA ILE A 72 7.01 -4.98 23.41
C ILE A 72 8.18 -3.99 23.54
N ALA A 73 8.33 -3.07 22.59
CA ALA A 73 9.42 -2.10 22.56
C ALA A 73 8.92 -0.71 22.13
N THR A 74 9.58 0.33 22.65
CA THR A 74 9.31 1.73 22.30
C THR A 74 10.38 2.23 21.35
N LEU A 75 9.99 2.68 20.16
CA LEU A 75 10.86 3.33 19.19
C LEU A 75 10.63 4.85 19.22
N PRO A 76 11.66 5.66 19.48
CA PRO A 76 11.56 7.11 19.39
C PRO A 76 11.49 7.52 17.92
N MET A 77 10.42 8.21 17.55
CA MET A 77 10.19 8.75 16.21
C MET A 77 10.33 10.28 16.24
N LEU A 78 10.46 10.93 15.08
CA LEU A 78 10.56 12.40 15.01
C LEU A 78 9.39 13.12 15.70
N ASN A 79 8.16 12.60 15.52
CA ASN A 79 6.93 13.21 16.03
C ASN A 79 6.20 12.32 17.06
N GLY A 80 6.92 11.53 17.85
CA GLY A 80 6.30 10.75 18.92
C GLY A 80 7.00 9.43 19.23
N LYS A 81 6.22 8.47 19.72
CA LYS A 81 6.68 7.13 20.09
C LYS A 81 5.94 6.11 19.24
N LEU A 82 6.67 5.14 18.69
CA LEU A 82 6.09 3.99 18.01
C LEU A 82 6.29 2.76 18.90
N TYR A 83 5.18 2.18 19.36
CA TYR A 83 5.21 0.93 20.13
C TYR A 83 5.17 -0.26 19.18
N VAL A 84 6.14 -1.15 19.29
CA VAL A 84 6.24 -2.40 18.50
C VAL A 84 5.90 -3.55 19.42
N ILE A 85 4.81 -4.25 19.13
CA ILE A 85 4.36 -5.42 19.91
C ILE A 85 4.78 -6.69 19.17
N ASN A 86 5.59 -7.52 19.82
CA ASN A 86 6.08 -8.79 19.28
C ASN A 86 5.40 -10.01 19.93
N SER A 87 4.85 -9.87 21.14
CA SER A 87 4.15 -10.94 21.84
C SER A 87 2.74 -11.19 21.27
N PRO A 88 2.40 -12.43 20.88
CA PRO A 88 1.06 -12.77 20.40
C PRO A 88 -0.07 -12.38 21.38
N ASP A 89 0.13 -12.61 22.68
CA ASP A 89 -0.90 -12.31 23.70
C ASP A 89 -1.17 -10.80 23.82
N LEU A 90 -0.11 -9.99 23.72
CA LEU A 90 -0.24 -8.53 23.71
C LEU A 90 -0.87 -8.03 22.41
N ILE A 91 -0.53 -8.63 21.26
CA ILE A 91 -1.16 -8.31 19.97
C ILE A 91 -2.66 -8.59 20.05
N HIS A 92 -3.07 -9.75 20.56
CA HIS A 92 -4.48 -10.10 20.74
C HIS A 92 -5.20 -9.13 21.69
N SER A 93 -4.54 -8.72 22.78
CA SER A 93 -5.09 -7.76 23.74
C SER A 93 -5.26 -6.38 23.11
N ALA A 94 -4.28 -5.90 22.35
CA ALA A 94 -4.32 -4.62 21.65
C ALA A 94 -5.43 -4.59 20.57
N LEU A 95 -5.55 -5.65 19.76
CA LEU A 95 -6.57 -5.73 18.70
C LEU A 95 -8.01 -5.78 19.23
N ARG A 96 -8.22 -6.19 20.49
CA ARG A 96 -9.53 -6.20 21.15
C ARG A 96 -9.83 -4.93 21.94
N ASN A 97 -8.84 -4.05 22.11
CA ASN A 97 -8.97 -2.83 22.89
C ASN A 97 -9.63 -1.73 22.04
N ASN A 98 -10.73 -1.15 22.53
CA ASN A 98 -11.48 -0.11 21.82
C ASN A 98 -10.93 1.32 22.02
N GLU A 99 -9.95 1.51 22.91
CA GLU A 99 -9.27 2.79 23.14
C GLU A 99 -8.17 3.07 22.11
N ILE A 100 -7.66 2.02 21.44
CA ILE A 100 -6.69 2.15 20.35
C ILE A 100 -7.42 2.56 19.08
N SER A 101 -7.18 3.80 18.63
CA SER A 101 -7.81 4.35 17.43
C SER A 101 -6.88 4.36 16.23
N PHE A 102 -7.34 3.83 15.10
CA PHE A 102 -6.71 3.98 13.79
C PHE A 102 -7.16 5.25 13.05
N GLY A 103 -8.15 5.98 13.58
CA GLY A 103 -8.76 7.15 12.95
C GLY A 103 -7.74 8.22 12.54
N PRO A 104 -6.86 8.70 13.46
CA PRO A 104 -5.86 9.71 13.13
C PRO A 104 -4.95 9.29 11.96
N PHE A 105 -4.48 8.04 11.95
CA PHE A 105 -3.66 7.51 10.87
C PHE A 105 -4.38 7.48 9.53
N ILE A 106 -5.67 7.10 9.53
CA ILE A 106 -6.50 7.11 8.32
C ILE A 106 -6.64 8.54 7.79
N LEU A 107 -6.89 9.53 8.65
CA LEU A 107 -7.05 10.92 8.25
C LEU A 107 -5.76 11.51 7.67
N GLU A 108 -4.65 11.37 8.38
CA GLU A 108 -3.34 11.87 7.95
C GLU A 108 -2.92 11.25 6.62
N THR A 109 -3.03 9.93 6.52
CA THR A 109 -2.70 9.20 5.28
C THR A 109 -3.65 9.59 4.15
N SER A 110 -4.94 9.78 4.42
CA SER A 110 -5.90 10.15 3.37
C SER A 110 -5.61 11.52 2.77
N LYS A 111 -5.23 12.49 3.59
CA LYS A 111 -4.84 13.82 3.10
C LYS A 111 -3.51 13.77 2.35
N ALA A 112 -2.47 13.20 2.94
CA ALA A 112 -1.13 13.20 2.36
C ALA A 112 -1.02 12.27 1.14
N MET A 113 -1.36 11.00 1.31
CA MET A 113 -1.19 9.95 0.30
C MET A 113 -2.18 10.08 -0.85
N TRP A 114 -3.46 10.32 -0.57
CA TRP A 114 -4.50 10.36 -1.59
C TRP A 114 -4.81 11.76 -2.10
N GLY A 115 -4.52 12.81 -1.32
CA GLY A 115 -4.75 14.19 -1.74
C GLY A 115 -6.22 14.60 -1.67
N LEU A 116 -6.98 14.05 -0.71
CA LEU A 116 -8.39 14.42 -0.53
C LEU A 116 -8.56 15.92 -0.20
N SER A 117 -9.63 16.52 -0.70
CA SER A 117 -9.98 17.91 -0.40
C SER A 117 -10.34 18.10 1.08
N ASP A 118 -10.29 19.34 1.57
CA ASP A 118 -10.70 19.64 2.94
C ASP A 118 -12.18 19.29 3.21
N ASN A 119 -13.03 19.32 2.18
CA ASN A 119 -14.43 18.91 2.27
C ASN A 119 -14.57 17.39 2.48
N ALA A 120 -13.85 16.59 1.69
CA ALA A 120 -13.78 15.14 1.91
C ALA A 120 -13.17 14.81 3.28
N MET A 121 -12.14 15.54 3.69
CA MET A 121 -11.53 15.41 5.03
C MET A 121 -12.51 15.74 6.16
N ALA A 122 -13.32 16.80 6.03
CA ALA A 122 -14.34 17.15 7.01
C ALA A 122 -15.38 16.02 7.15
N SER A 123 -15.75 15.40 6.03
CA SER A 123 -16.67 14.27 5.99
C SER A 123 -16.13 13.02 6.69
N ILE A 124 -14.90 12.58 6.38
CA ILE A 124 -14.31 11.38 6.99
C ILE A 124 -13.83 11.60 8.43
N SER A 125 -13.71 12.86 8.87
CA SER A 125 -13.43 13.18 10.28
C SER A 125 -14.64 12.93 11.18
N VAL A 126 -15.85 12.83 10.60
CA VAL A 126 -17.04 12.40 11.33
C VAL A 126 -17.00 10.88 11.50
N GLU A 127 -16.89 10.40 12.74
CA GLU A 127 -16.75 8.98 13.06
C GLU A 127 -17.84 8.11 12.41
N ALA A 128 -19.10 8.56 12.45
CA ALA A 128 -20.22 7.85 11.84
C ALA A 128 -20.06 7.68 10.32
N ASN A 129 -19.51 8.69 9.63
CA ASN A 129 -19.27 8.64 8.19
C ASN A 129 -18.11 7.70 7.85
N LEU A 130 -17.01 7.77 8.62
CA LEU A 130 -15.87 6.88 8.45
C LEU A 130 -16.27 5.42 8.68
N LYS A 131 -16.98 5.15 9.78
CA LYS A 131 -17.45 3.82 10.14
C LYS A 131 -18.43 3.26 9.12
N GLY A 132 -19.40 4.05 8.66
CA GLY A 132 -20.33 3.62 7.62
C GLY A 132 -19.62 3.33 6.28
N GLY A 133 -18.64 4.16 5.90
CA GLY A 133 -17.79 3.92 4.73
C GLY A 133 -16.99 2.61 4.83
N MET A 134 -16.42 2.30 5.99
CA MET A 134 -15.70 1.03 6.24
C MET A 134 -16.65 -0.17 6.23
N GLN A 135 -17.83 -0.06 6.83
CA GLN A 135 -18.84 -1.12 6.84
C GLN A 135 -19.31 -1.47 5.42
N LEU A 136 -19.46 -0.47 4.54
CA LEU A 136 -19.80 -0.69 3.14
C LEU A 136 -18.72 -1.44 2.37
N ILE A 137 -17.44 -1.17 2.64
CA ILE A 137 -16.35 -1.97 2.05
C ILE A 137 -16.47 -3.41 2.52
N HIS A 138 -16.66 -3.64 3.82
CA HIS A 138 -16.76 -4.98 4.38
C HIS A 138 -17.97 -5.76 3.82
N SER A 139 -19.13 -5.13 3.72
CA SER A 139 -20.35 -5.79 3.22
C SER A 139 -20.28 -6.12 1.72
N THR A 140 -19.58 -5.32 0.93
CA THR A 140 -19.47 -5.50 -0.53
C THR A 140 -18.35 -6.44 -0.95
N LEU A 141 -17.45 -6.79 -0.04
CA LEU A 141 -16.37 -7.77 -0.25
C LEU A 141 -16.69 -9.15 0.36
N GLY A 142 -17.98 -9.45 0.58
CA GLY A 142 -18.45 -10.75 1.03
C GLY A 142 -19.57 -11.33 0.15
N GLY A 143 -19.87 -12.62 0.35
CA GLY A 143 -21.01 -13.30 -0.28
C GLY A 143 -21.06 -13.17 -1.80
N GLU A 144 -22.26 -12.89 -2.31
CA GLU A 144 -22.55 -12.79 -3.74
C GLU A 144 -21.79 -11.66 -4.45
N SER A 145 -21.57 -10.54 -3.77
CA SER A 145 -20.83 -9.39 -4.31
C SER A 145 -19.38 -9.74 -4.62
N LEU A 146 -18.73 -10.48 -3.70
CA LEU A 146 -17.38 -11.00 -3.91
C LEU A 146 -17.35 -12.05 -5.02
N HIS A 147 -18.35 -12.93 -5.09
CA HIS A 147 -18.44 -13.93 -6.15
C HIS A 147 -18.49 -13.27 -7.53
N LYS A 148 -19.36 -12.27 -7.72
CA LYS A 148 -19.46 -11.50 -8.98
C LYS A 148 -18.16 -10.77 -9.32
N LEU A 149 -17.51 -10.16 -8.34
CA LEU A 149 -16.20 -9.51 -8.53
C LEU A 149 -15.16 -10.51 -9.06
N ASN A 150 -15.08 -11.70 -8.46
CA ASN A 150 -14.15 -12.75 -8.89
C ASN A 150 -14.48 -13.27 -10.30
N VAL A 151 -15.76 -13.52 -10.60
CA VAL A 151 -16.19 -13.97 -11.93
C VAL A 151 -15.84 -12.92 -13.00
N ASN A 152 -16.09 -11.63 -12.73
CA ASN A 152 -15.78 -10.56 -13.67
C ASN A 152 -14.27 -10.42 -13.89
N SER A 153 -13.48 -10.47 -12.81
CA SER A 153 -12.02 -10.41 -12.89
C SER A 153 -11.45 -11.59 -13.68
N LEU A 154 -11.87 -12.81 -13.36
CA LEU A 154 -11.44 -14.01 -14.07
C LEU A 154 -11.85 -13.97 -15.55
N SER A 155 -13.10 -13.58 -15.84
CA SER A 155 -13.59 -13.48 -17.22
C SER A 155 -12.74 -12.52 -18.03
N ARG A 156 -12.36 -11.36 -17.44
CA ARG A 156 -11.46 -10.41 -18.09
C ARG A 156 -10.07 -10.99 -18.29
N PHE A 157 -9.50 -11.62 -17.27
CA PHE A 157 -8.19 -12.27 -17.37
C PHE A 157 -8.14 -13.34 -18.46
N MET A 158 -9.18 -14.17 -18.59
CA MET A 158 -9.28 -15.19 -19.62
C MET A 158 -9.28 -14.62 -21.04
N THR A 159 -9.71 -13.36 -21.25
CA THR A 159 -9.62 -12.73 -22.57
C THR A 159 -8.18 -12.54 -23.07
N TYR A 160 -7.20 -12.48 -22.15
CA TYR A 160 -5.79 -12.47 -22.51
C TYR A 160 -5.28 -13.88 -22.79
N LEU A 161 -5.58 -14.84 -21.90
CA LEU A 161 -5.12 -16.22 -22.06
C LEU A 161 -5.71 -16.91 -23.30
N ASN A 162 -6.97 -16.65 -23.62
CA ASN A 162 -7.62 -17.24 -24.80
C ASN A 162 -7.03 -16.78 -26.14
N ARG A 163 -6.14 -15.77 -26.14
CA ARG A 163 -5.39 -15.36 -27.33
C ARG A 163 -4.15 -16.21 -27.58
N ILE A 164 -3.69 -16.93 -26.55
CA ILE A 164 -2.53 -17.81 -26.62
C ILE A 164 -3.00 -19.12 -27.24
N ARG A 165 -2.42 -19.46 -28.39
CA ARG A 165 -2.73 -20.72 -29.07
C ARG A 165 -1.79 -21.82 -28.57
N PRO A 166 -2.28 -23.06 -28.33
CA PRO A 166 -1.44 -24.15 -27.83
C PRO A 166 -0.24 -24.49 -28.72
N ASP A 167 -0.36 -24.22 -30.02
CA ASP A 167 0.61 -24.49 -31.07
C ASP A 167 1.56 -23.32 -31.37
N GLU A 168 1.40 -22.19 -30.67
CA GLU A 168 2.18 -20.97 -30.90
C GLU A 168 3.05 -20.63 -29.68
N THR A 169 4.33 -20.39 -29.89
CA THR A 169 5.21 -19.86 -28.85
C THR A 169 4.92 -18.38 -28.65
N HIS A 170 4.29 -18.02 -27.54
CA HIS A 170 4.04 -16.62 -27.20
C HIS A 170 5.28 -16.01 -26.52
N VAL A 171 5.97 -15.13 -27.23
CA VAL A 171 7.14 -14.42 -26.69
C VAL A 171 6.68 -13.17 -25.96
N VAL A 172 7.10 -13.03 -24.71
CA VAL A 172 6.92 -11.82 -23.90
C VAL A 172 8.27 -11.36 -23.39
N ASP A 173 8.50 -10.05 -23.39
CA ASP A 173 9.78 -9.48 -22.96
C ASP A 173 10.07 -9.77 -21.48
N ASP A 174 9.03 -9.70 -20.66
CA ASP A 174 9.08 -9.93 -19.22
C ASP A 174 7.74 -10.52 -18.73
N THR A 175 7.79 -11.78 -18.30
CA THR A 175 6.62 -12.51 -17.80
C THR A 175 6.02 -11.89 -16.53
N TYR A 176 6.84 -11.28 -15.66
CA TYR A 176 6.38 -10.53 -14.48
C TYR A 176 5.55 -9.34 -14.94
N ILE A 177 6.09 -8.50 -15.82
CA ILE A 177 5.41 -7.29 -16.27
C ILE A 177 4.12 -7.64 -17.00
N TRP A 178 4.18 -8.63 -17.89
CA TRP A 178 3.02 -9.11 -18.65
C TRP A 178 1.90 -9.63 -17.72
N LEU A 179 2.23 -10.51 -16.77
CA LEU A 179 1.25 -11.05 -15.83
C LEU A 179 0.67 -9.96 -14.93
N ARG A 180 1.53 -9.12 -14.36
CA ARG A 180 1.13 -7.98 -13.52
C ARG A 180 0.13 -7.08 -14.22
N ASP A 181 0.38 -6.75 -15.49
CA ASP A 181 -0.44 -5.81 -16.25
C ASP A 181 -1.81 -6.40 -16.59
N MET A 182 -1.87 -7.66 -17.02
CA MET A 182 -3.13 -8.36 -17.26
C MET A 182 -4.00 -8.48 -16.00
N LEU A 183 -3.39 -8.82 -14.86
CA LEU A 183 -4.09 -8.99 -13.60
C LEU A 183 -4.59 -7.69 -13.02
N THR A 184 -3.81 -6.63 -13.23
CA THR A 184 -4.23 -5.31 -12.82
C THR A 184 -5.41 -4.82 -13.64
N ASP A 185 -5.35 -4.98 -14.97
CA ASP A 185 -6.48 -4.64 -15.86
C ASP A 185 -7.73 -5.47 -15.53
N ALA A 186 -7.57 -6.78 -15.30
CA ALA A 186 -8.66 -7.65 -14.87
C ALA A 186 -9.31 -7.19 -13.55
N SER A 187 -8.51 -6.74 -12.58
CA SER A 187 -9.01 -6.25 -11.30
C SER A 187 -9.72 -4.90 -11.45
N ALA A 188 -9.13 -3.97 -12.21
CA ALA A 188 -9.71 -2.66 -12.46
C ALA A 188 -11.02 -2.76 -13.27
N THR A 189 -11.08 -3.64 -14.28
CA THR A 189 -12.32 -3.94 -15.01
C THR A 189 -13.38 -4.59 -14.12
N ALA A 190 -12.99 -5.46 -13.18
CA ALA A 190 -13.96 -6.01 -12.23
C ALA A 190 -14.59 -4.92 -11.35
N LEU A 191 -13.81 -3.89 -10.98
CA LEU A 191 -14.28 -2.76 -10.17
C LEU A 191 -15.15 -1.78 -10.98
N PHE A 192 -14.63 -1.28 -12.10
CA PHE A 192 -15.20 -0.16 -12.87
C PHE A 192 -16.03 -0.61 -14.09
N GLY A 193 -16.09 -1.90 -14.38
CA GLY A 193 -16.79 -2.43 -15.54
C GLY A 193 -16.13 -2.08 -16.87
N ALA A 194 -16.93 -2.01 -17.93
CA ALA A 194 -16.46 -1.86 -19.31
C ALA A 194 -15.78 -0.51 -19.60
N LYS A 195 -16.13 0.55 -18.85
CA LYS A 195 -15.52 1.88 -18.97
C LYS A 195 -14.33 2.07 -18.02
N ASN A 196 -13.66 0.99 -17.62
CA ASN A 196 -12.48 1.05 -16.74
C ASN A 196 -11.45 2.09 -17.23
N PRO A 197 -11.14 3.13 -16.42
CA PRO A 197 -10.17 4.15 -16.81
C PRO A 197 -8.71 3.72 -16.61
N ILE A 198 -8.45 2.64 -15.85
CA ILE A 198 -7.11 2.14 -15.53
C ILE A 198 -6.82 0.90 -16.40
N THR A 199 -6.58 1.15 -17.68
CA THR A 199 -6.22 0.13 -18.67
C THR A 199 -4.72 -0.19 -18.65
N VAL A 200 -4.33 -1.28 -19.33
CA VAL A 200 -2.92 -1.71 -19.45
C VAL A 200 -1.97 -0.59 -19.90
N ASP A 201 -2.37 0.27 -20.83
CA ASP A 201 -1.52 1.39 -21.31
C ASP A 201 -1.35 2.52 -20.27
N LYS A 202 -2.14 2.52 -19.19
CA LYS A 202 -2.03 3.45 -18.06
C LYS A 202 -1.36 2.82 -16.85
N MET A 203 -0.97 1.55 -16.94
CA MET A 203 -0.54 0.75 -15.80
C MET A 203 0.72 1.29 -15.13
N ASN A 204 1.62 1.87 -15.91
CA ASN A 204 2.84 2.46 -15.40
C ASN A 204 2.55 3.54 -14.34
N LEU A 205 1.41 4.24 -14.40
CA LEU A 205 1.03 5.26 -13.42
C LEU A 205 0.81 4.67 -12.03
N VAL A 206 0.18 3.48 -11.95
CA VAL A 206 -0.04 2.79 -10.66
C VAL A 206 1.30 2.47 -10.00
N TRP A 207 2.26 1.99 -10.79
CA TRP A 207 3.58 1.59 -10.29
C TRP A 207 4.51 2.77 -10.02
N ASP A 208 4.41 3.84 -10.80
CA ASP A 208 5.13 5.09 -10.54
C ASP A 208 4.62 5.78 -9.26
N PHE A 209 3.33 5.66 -8.96
CA PHE A 209 2.79 6.01 -7.65
C PHE A 209 3.31 5.10 -6.54
N ASP A 210 3.21 3.79 -6.71
CA ASP A 210 3.60 2.81 -5.68
C ASP A 210 5.05 2.99 -5.19
N LYS A 211 6.00 3.21 -6.11
CA LYS A 211 7.44 3.38 -5.80
C LYS A 211 7.72 4.45 -4.74
N GLN A 212 6.91 5.51 -4.69
CA GLN A 212 7.13 6.65 -3.79
C GLN A 212 5.92 6.91 -2.86
N ALA A 213 4.91 6.03 -2.85
CA ALA A 213 3.68 6.23 -2.06
C ALA A 213 3.95 6.43 -0.57
N MET A 214 4.90 5.68 0.00
CA MET A 214 5.31 5.83 1.41
C MET A 214 6.03 7.16 1.66
N LEU A 215 6.80 7.67 0.69
CA LEU A 215 7.46 8.97 0.80
C LEU A 215 6.42 10.11 0.77
N VAL A 216 5.38 9.96 -0.07
CA VAL A 216 4.24 10.90 -0.13
C VAL A 216 3.48 10.90 1.20
N ALA A 217 3.17 9.71 1.74
CA ALA A 217 2.46 9.58 3.00
C ALA A 217 3.24 10.15 4.19
N ALA A 218 4.56 10.00 4.18
CA ALA A 218 5.45 10.60 5.18
C ALA A 218 5.64 12.11 5.01
N GLY A 219 5.02 12.75 4.00
CA GLY A 219 5.11 14.18 3.77
C GLY A 219 6.47 14.66 3.25
N LEU A 220 7.25 13.79 2.58
CA LEU A 220 8.57 14.18 2.09
C LEU A 220 8.49 15.22 0.95
N PRO A 221 9.55 16.05 0.78
CA PRO A 221 9.55 17.14 -0.20
C PRO A 221 9.28 16.68 -1.63
N ARG A 222 8.70 17.58 -2.43
CA ARG A 222 8.25 17.32 -3.81
C ARG A 222 9.32 16.72 -4.72
N PHE A 223 10.60 17.04 -4.56
CA PHE A 223 11.65 16.48 -5.40
C PHE A 223 11.85 14.97 -5.18
N MET A 224 11.54 14.44 -3.99
CA MET A 224 11.59 13.01 -3.67
C MET A 224 10.30 12.27 -4.06
N THR A 225 9.19 12.99 -4.19
CA THR A 225 7.84 12.44 -4.39
C THR A 225 7.22 12.78 -5.74
N LYS A 226 7.99 13.44 -6.62
CA LYS A 226 7.50 14.02 -7.89
C LYS A 226 6.85 12.99 -8.80
N ALA A 227 7.43 11.80 -8.93
CA ALA A 227 6.89 10.76 -9.82
C ALA A 227 5.54 10.27 -9.32
N ALA A 228 5.43 9.97 -8.02
CA ALA A 228 4.16 9.55 -7.44
C ALA A 228 3.09 10.64 -7.48
N ILE A 229 3.41 11.87 -7.12
CA ILE A 229 2.44 12.98 -7.18
C ILE A 229 1.93 13.17 -8.62
N ASN A 230 2.82 13.17 -9.61
CA ASN A 230 2.42 13.33 -11.00
C ASN A 230 1.59 12.15 -11.51
N ALA A 231 1.95 10.92 -11.13
CA ALA A 231 1.20 9.72 -11.50
C ALA A 231 -0.20 9.72 -10.86
N ARG A 232 -0.30 10.10 -9.58
CA ARG A 232 -1.56 10.28 -8.85
C ARG A 232 -2.47 11.27 -9.59
N LEU A 233 -1.97 12.46 -9.91
CA LEU A 233 -2.75 13.49 -10.61
C LEU A 233 -3.31 12.98 -11.94
N LYS A 234 -2.48 12.30 -12.75
CA LYS A 234 -2.94 11.70 -14.02
C LYS A 234 -4.02 10.63 -13.82
N MET A 235 -3.87 9.77 -12.81
CA MET A 235 -4.89 8.76 -12.49
C MET A 235 -6.19 9.39 -11.99
N ASN A 236 -6.09 10.47 -11.22
CA ASN A 236 -7.24 11.23 -10.76
C ASN A 236 -8.00 11.84 -11.94
N ASP A 237 -7.31 12.41 -12.93
CA ASP A 237 -7.97 12.95 -14.15
C ASP A 237 -8.75 11.88 -14.92
N LEU A 238 -8.19 10.67 -15.01
CA LEU A 238 -8.84 9.52 -15.65
C LEU A 238 -10.10 9.08 -14.88
N LEU A 239 -10.00 8.95 -13.56
CA LEU A 239 -11.12 8.60 -12.69
C LEU A 239 -12.19 9.70 -12.62
N LEU A 240 -11.78 10.97 -12.62
CA LEU A 240 -12.69 12.11 -12.65
C LEU A 240 -13.53 12.10 -13.92
N SER A 241 -12.90 11.83 -15.06
CA SER A 241 -13.62 11.68 -16.34
C SER A 241 -14.62 10.53 -16.30
N TYR A 242 -14.24 9.40 -15.68
CA TYR A 242 -15.13 8.27 -15.46
C TYR A 242 -16.36 8.68 -14.61
N TYR A 243 -16.18 9.32 -13.46
CA TYR A 243 -17.29 9.72 -12.59
C TYR A 243 -18.19 10.80 -13.21
N LYS A 244 -17.60 11.83 -13.84
CA LYS A 244 -18.37 12.89 -14.54
C LYS A 244 -19.22 12.35 -15.67
N SER A 245 -18.77 11.31 -16.36
CA SER A 245 -19.53 10.65 -17.43
C SER A 245 -20.61 9.69 -16.92
N GLY A 246 -20.76 9.54 -15.59
CA GLY A 246 -21.68 8.58 -14.98
C GLY A 246 -21.22 7.14 -15.09
N GLY A 247 -19.92 6.89 -15.26
CA GLY A 247 -19.34 5.55 -15.37
C GLY A 247 -19.72 4.63 -14.19
N ASP A 248 -19.89 5.19 -12.99
CA ASP A 248 -20.34 4.48 -11.79
C ASP A 248 -21.75 3.86 -11.89
N ARG A 249 -22.54 4.29 -12.87
CA ARG A 249 -23.93 3.84 -13.10
C ARG A 249 -24.05 2.83 -14.23
N GLU A 250 -22.94 2.52 -14.90
CA GLU A 250 -22.92 1.58 -16.01
C GLU A 250 -23.22 0.14 -15.59
N LYS A 251 -23.70 -0.65 -16.56
CA LYS A 251 -23.88 -2.08 -16.35
C LYS A 251 -22.52 -2.75 -16.17
N GLY A 252 -22.43 -3.68 -15.20
CA GLY A 252 -21.21 -4.43 -14.92
C GLY A 252 -20.25 -3.79 -13.91
N VAL A 253 -20.53 -2.55 -13.46
CA VAL A 253 -19.81 -1.94 -12.33
C VAL A 253 -20.02 -2.78 -11.06
N SER A 254 -18.96 -2.92 -10.28
CA SER A 254 -18.97 -3.70 -9.04
C SER A 254 -19.92 -3.15 -7.98
N GLU A 255 -20.35 -4.03 -7.07
CA GLU A 255 -21.24 -3.66 -5.98
C GLU A 255 -20.57 -2.66 -5.00
N ILE A 256 -19.25 -2.79 -4.80
CA ILE A 256 -18.47 -1.87 -3.98
C ILE A 256 -18.58 -0.42 -4.48
N ILE A 257 -18.41 -0.18 -5.79
CA ILE A 257 -18.59 1.16 -6.37
C ILE A 257 -20.04 1.61 -6.30
N LYS A 258 -21.00 0.73 -6.65
CA LYS A 258 -22.43 1.04 -6.67
C LYS A 258 -22.99 1.46 -5.31
N GLN A 259 -22.50 0.88 -4.22
CA GLN A 259 -22.96 1.23 -2.88
C GLN A 259 -22.17 2.39 -2.27
N ARG A 260 -20.85 2.43 -2.48
CA ARG A 260 -19.99 3.46 -1.87
C ARG A 260 -20.17 4.83 -2.51
N VAL A 261 -20.27 4.91 -3.83
CA VAL A 261 -20.34 6.22 -4.52
C VAL A 261 -21.58 7.02 -4.07
N PRO A 262 -22.80 6.46 -4.02
CA PRO A 262 -23.96 7.18 -3.49
C PRO A 262 -23.81 7.54 -2.01
N TYR A 263 -23.19 6.68 -1.20
CA TYR A 263 -22.92 6.96 0.21
C TYR A 263 -21.98 8.16 0.37
N LEU A 264 -20.85 8.16 -0.33
CA LEU A 264 -19.86 9.23 -0.28
C LEU A 264 -20.44 10.56 -0.79
N ARG A 265 -21.23 10.54 -1.87
CA ARG A 265 -21.93 11.74 -2.35
C ARG A 265 -22.92 12.28 -1.31
N LYS A 266 -23.63 11.42 -0.58
CA LYS A 266 -24.50 11.83 0.54
C LYS A 266 -23.72 12.44 1.71
N THR A 267 -22.47 12.06 1.88
CA THR A 267 -21.55 12.64 2.87
C THR A 267 -20.68 13.75 2.25
N ASN A 268 -21.21 14.48 1.26
CA ASN A 268 -20.61 15.65 0.60
C ASN A 268 -19.38 15.39 -0.29
N PHE A 269 -19.02 14.16 -0.66
CA PHE A 269 -17.94 13.95 -1.64
C PHE A 269 -18.36 14.45 -3.03
N THR A 270 -17.48 15.21 -3.67
CA THR A 270 -17.59 15.58 -5.09
C THR A 270 -17.07 14.46 -6.01
N ASP A 271 -17.31 14.54 -7.32
CA ASP A 271 -16.73 13.59 -8.26
C ASP A 271 -15.19 13.66 -8.30
N ASP A 272 -14.60 14.81 -7.95
CA ASP A 272 -13.15 14.96 -7.78
C ASP A 272 -12.66 14.22 -6.53
N ASP A 273 -13.37 14.35 -5.41
CA ASP A 273 -13.06 13.60 -4.19
C ASP A 273 -13.20 12.08 -4.41
N LEU A 274 -14.20 11.65 -5.18
CA LEU A 274 -14.37 10.25 -5.57
C LEU A 274 -13.18 9.75 -6.41
N ALA A 275 -12.69 10.57 -7.35
CA ALA A 275 -11.53 10.22 -8.16
C ALA A 275 -10.28 9.98 -7.31
N HIS A 276 -10.05 10.82 -6.30
CA HIS A 276 -8.94 10.66 -5.37
C HIS A 276 -9.14 9.44 -4.43
N MET A 277 -10.37 9.25 -3.92
CA MET A 277 -10.66 8.18 -2.97
C MET A 277 -10.67 6.79 -3.62
N GLU A 278 -11.22 6.62 -4.82
CA GLU A 278 -11.37 5.30 -5.45
C GLU A 278 -10.07 4.82 -6.12
N LEU A 279 -9.11 5.73 -6.30
CA LEU A 279 -7.72 5.36 -6.56
C LEU A 279 -7.15 4.45 -5.45
N MET A 280 -7.47 4.73 -4.18
CA MET A 280 -7.03 3.92 -3.03
C MET A 280 -7.45 2.47 -3.17
N ILE A 281 -8.73 2.22 -3.48
CA ILE A 281 -9.28 0.86 -3.58
C ILE A 281 -8.64 0.11 -4.74
N THR A 282 -8.50 0.80 -5.88
CA THR A 282 -7.85 0.25 -7.06
C THR A 282 -6.42 -0.20 -6.72
N ILE A 283 -5.60 0.72 -6.24
CA ILE A 283 -4.19 0.45 -5.93
C ILE A 283 -4.05 -0.63 -4.85
N GLN A 284 -4.88 -0.61 -3.81
CA GLN A 284 -4.82 -1.60 -2.73
C GLN A 284 -5.21 -3.00 -3.20
N SER A 285 -6.23 -3.13 -4.06
CA SER A 285 -6.65 -4.41 -4.62
C SER A 285 -5.53 -5.05 -5.47
N ILE A 286 -4.82 -4.24 -6.24
CA ILE A 286 -3.78 -4.66 -7.18
C ILE A 286 -2.52 -5.12 -6.45
N LYS A 287 -2.06 -4.34 -5.45
CA LYS A 287 -0.83 -4.66 -4.70
C LYS A 287 -0.91 -6.00 -3.98
N CYS A 288 -2.05 -6.28 -3.32
CA CYS A 288 -2.26 -7.52 -2.59
C CYS A 288 -2.21 -8.75 -3.48
N TRP A 289 -2.73 -8.66 -4.70
CA TRP A 289 -2.77 -9.75 -5.66
C TRP A 289 -1.40 -10.04 -6.24
N ASN A 290 -0.65 -8.99 -6.61
CA ASN A 290 0.69 -9.13 -7.19
C ASN A 290 1.70 -9.67 -6.18
N ARG A 291 1.75 -9.12 -4.94
CA ARG A 291 2.75 -9.54 -3.94
C ARG A 291 2.61 -11.00 -3.51
N LYS A 292 1.38 -11.53 -3.38
CA LYS A 292 1.16 -12.92 -2.98
C LYS A 292 1.50 -13.91 -4.10
N LYS A 293 1.22 -13.59 -5.36
CA LYS A 293 1.46 -14.51 -6.48
C LYS A 293 2.91 -14.60 -6.92
N TYR A 294 3.72 -13.54 -6.78
CA TYR A 294 5.17 -13.66 -7.00
C TYR A 294 5.81 -14.66 -6.06
N LEU A 295 5.34 -14.76 -4.82
CA LEU A 295 5.81 -15.79 -3.89
C LEU A 295 5.52 -17.21 -4.38
N PHE A 296 4.41 -17.42 -5.11
CA PHE A 296 4.05 -18.73 -5.67
C PHE A 296 4.73 -19.00 -7.01
N ALA A 297 4.88 -18.00 -7.88
CA ALA A 297 5.51 -18.14 -9.20
C ALA A 297 7.04 -18.21 -9.14
N ALA A 298 7.68 -17.63 -8.10
CA ALA A 298 9.13 -17.70 -7.89
C ALA A 298 9.60 -19.00 -7.24
N MET A 299 8.70 -19.96 -6.96
CA MET A 299 9.10 -21.30 -6.54
C MET A 299 9.73 -22.04 -7.74
N PRO A 300 10.96 -22.58 -7.62
CA PRO A 300 11.78 -23.02 -8.76
C PRO A 300 11.30 -24.31 -9.46
N SER A 301 10.04 -24.71 -9.35
CA SER A 301 9.50 -25.95 -9.94
C SER A 301 8.09 -25.81 -10.53
N LEU A 302 7.68 -24.61 -10.95
CA LEU A 302 6.37 -24.42 -11.59
C LEU A 302 6.40 -24.80 -13.08
N GLU A 303 6.35 -26.10 -13.39
CA GLU A 303 5.93 -26.55 -14.73
C GLU A 303 4.43 -26.30 -14.90
N VAL A 304 4.06 -25.28 -15.66
CA VAL A 304 2.67 -25.01 -16.05
C VAL A 304 2.35 -25.82 -17.29
N THR A 305 1.83 -27.05 -17.11
CA THR A 305 1.26 -27.83 -18.21
C THR A 305 -0.25 -27.61 -18.27
N LEU A 306 -0.72 -26.83 -19.26
CA LEU A 306 -2.14 -26.67 -19.57
C LEU A 306 -2.63 -27.90 -20.35
N LEU A 307 -3.23 -28.87 -19.65
CA LEU A 307 -3.91 -29.99 -20.31
C LEU A 307 -5.32 -29.54 -20.75
N ALA A 308 -5.44 -29.18 -22.03
CA ALA A 308 -6.73 -29.05 -22.70
C ALA A 308 -7.27 -30.47 -23.00
N GLY A 309 -8.23 -30.92 -22.21
CA GLY A 309 -8.95 -32.18 -22.43
C GLY A 309 -10.43 -31.97 -22.17
N SER A 310 -11.24 -32.24 -23.19
CA SER A 310 -12.69 -32.07 -23.23
C SER A 310 -13.42 -32.67 -22.01
N ALA A 311 -14.29 -31.87 -21.41
CA ALA A 311 -15.31 -32.24 -20.42
C ALA A 311 -14.81 -32.67 -19.02
N MET A 312 -14.19 -31.76 -18.26
CA MET A 312 -14.23 -31.68 -16.78
C MET A 312 -13.60 -30.35 -16.29
N PRO A 313 -13.83 -29.87 -15.05
CA PRO A 313 -13.43 -28.53 -14.63
C PRO A 313 -11.89 -28.40 -14.61
N LEU A 314 -11.41 -27.19 -14.92
CA LEU A 314 -10.00 -26.79 -14.95
C LEU A 314 -9.33 -27.09 -13.60
N ALA A 315 -8.82 -28.30 -13.42
CA ALA A 315 -8.10 -28.73 -12.24
C ALA A 315 -6.61 -28.39 -12.41
N LEU A 316 -6.15 -27.42 -11.63
CA LEU A 316 -4.72 -27.10 -11.50
C LEU A 316 -4.07 -28.23 -10.69
N ARG A 317 -3.58 -29.27 -11.36
CA ARG A 317 -2.92 -30.41 -10.71
C ARG A 317 -1.49 -30.02 -10.35
N VAL A 318 -1.27 -29.61 -9.10
CA VAL A 318 0.07 -29.45 -8.53
C VAL A 318 0.58 -30.84 -8.15
N THR A 319 1.62 -31.32 -8.81
CA THR A 319 2.34 -32.54 -8.40
C THR A 319 3.66 -32.14 -7.76
N THR A 320 3.85 -32.52 -6.51
CA THR A 320 5.09 -32.30 -5.76
C THR A 320 5.98 -33.54 -5.86
N SER A 321 7.22 -33.37 -6.32
CA SER A 321 8.30 -34.31 -6.04
C SER A 321 9.24 -33.64 -5.03
N ALA A 322 8.96 -33.81 -3.74
CA ALA A 322 9.95 -33.51 -2.71
C ALA A 322 10.89 -34.71 -2.54
N PRO A 323 12.14 -34.46 -2.13
CA PRO A 323 12.51 -34.92 -0.80
C PRO A 323 13.02 -33.77 0.08
N THR A 324 12.39 -33.68 1.25
CA THR A 324 12.93 -33.35 2.57
C THR A 324 14.17 -32.45 2.63
N THR A 325 13.97 -31.19 3.05
CA THR A 325 14.48 -30.58 4.31
C THR A 325 14.17 -29.08 4.28
N ILE A 326 13.16 -28.64 5.04
CA ILE A 326 12.79 -27.23 5.15
C ILE A 326 13.62 -26.62 6.29
N GLY A 327 14.60 -25.78 5.95
CA GLY A 327 15.14 -24.76 6.85
C GLY A 327 14.31 -23.48 6.67
N TYR A 328 13.71 -23.00 7.75
CA TYR A 328 12.99 -21.72 7.76
C TYR A 328 13.97 -20.54 7.67
N ILE A 329 13.72 -19.59 6.77
CA ILE A 329 14.33 -18.24 6.74
C ILE A 329 13.20 -17.21 6.86
#